data_AF-A0A2W4WIP6-F1
#
_entry.id   AF-A0A2W4WIP6-F1
#
_cell.length_a   1.000
_cell.length_b   1.000
_cell.length_c   1.000
_cell.angle_alpha   90.00
_cell.angle_beta   90.00
_cell.angle_gamma   90.00
#
_symmetry.space_group_name_H-M   'P 1'
#
loop_
_entity.id
_entity.type
_entity.pdbx_description
1 polymer ?
#
loop_
_entity_poly.entity_id
_entity_poly.type
_entity_poly.pdbx_seq_one_letter_code
_entity_poly.pdbx_strand_id
1 'polypeptide(L)'
;GNAYQSLGQYQRSIEFQQQHLDIAREIGDRRGEAISQWNLNNTYQQRGRLKLAVHHRHQAYRIWQDMQLPLAAAPFPAWTKNMAQNLGDDWAEQLIASEKIMAWLLLPLFYCVFILRTVLSSLTRLQKGLKLHPLAFWFILGVALVLLVAWLR
;
A
#
# COMPACT_ATOMS: atom_id res chain seq x y z
N GLY A 1 14.22 2.31 -22.24
CA GLY A 1 13.21 2.13 -21.18
C GLY A 1 11.81 2.43 -21.67
N ASN A 2 11.47 3.71 -21.83
CA ASN A 2 10.09 4.21 -21.99
C ASN A 2 9.24 3.52 -23.08
N ALA A 3 9.80 3.28 -24.29
CA ALA A 3 9.05 2.56 -25.34
C ALA A 3 8.60 1.16 -24.90
N TYR A 4 9.49 0.40 -24.24
CA TYR A 4 9.16 -0.91 -23.68
C TYR A 4 8.17 -0.81 -22.52
N GLN A 5 8.23 0.25 -21.71
CA GLN A 5 7.24 0.53 -20.69
C GLN A 5 5.84 0.71 -21.30
N SER A 6 5.72 1.49 -22.37
CA SER A 6 4.46 1.74 -23.08
C SER A 6 3.91 0.47 -23.75
N LEU A 7 4.79 -0.43 -24.17
CA LEU A 7 4.43 -1.74 -24.74
C LEU A 7 4.10 -2.80 -23.65
N GLY A 8 4.13 -2.45 -22.36
CA GLY A 8 3.91 -3.40 -21.27
C GLY A 8 5.08 -4.38 -21.03
N GLN A 9 6.20 -4.22 -21.76
CA GLN A 9 7.40 -5.04 -21.61
C GLN A 9 8.26 -4.51 -20.45
N TYR A 10 7.72 -4.59 -19.23
CA TYR A 10 8.32 -3.97 -18.04
C TYR A 10 9.72 -4.50 -17.71
N GLN A 11 9.99 -5.79 -17.92
CA GLN A 11 11.30 -6.39 -17.64
C GLN A 11 12.41 -5.76 -18.51
N ARG A 12 12.19 -5.67 -19.83
CA ARG A 12 13.11 -4.98 -20.73
C ARG A 12 13.22 -3.49 -20.41
N SER A 13 12.11 -2.84 -20.04
CA SER A 13 12.15 -1.43 -19.62
C SER A 13 13.08 -1.23 -18.42
N ILE A 14 13.00 -2.12 -17.41
CA ILE A 14 13.89 -2.10 -16.24
C ILE A 14 15.34 -2.29 -16.65
N GLU A 15 15.65 -3.28 -17.49
CA GLU A 15 17.03 -3.56 -17.96
C GLU A 15 17.65 -2.34 -18.65
N PHE A 16 16.95 -1.75 -19.63
CA PHE A 16 17.45 -0.55 -20.31
C PHE A 16 17.56 0.65 -19.38
N GLN A 17 16.66 0.76 -18.40
CA GLN A 17 16.68 1.89 -17.49
C GLN A 17 17.79 1.76 -16.44
N GLN A 18 18.14 0.52 -16.06
CA GLN A 18 19.28 0.21 -15.20
C GLN A 18 20.60 0.45 -15.94
N GLN A 19 20.72 0.03 -17.21
CA GLN A 19 21.89 0.35 -18.03
C GLN A 19 22.12 1.86 -18.15
N HIS A 20 21.05 2.63 -18.41
CA HIS A 20 21.14 4.09 -18.43
C HIS A 20 21.55 4.65 -17.05
N LEU A 21 21.01 4.10 -15.96
CA LEU A 21 21.41 4.50 -14.61
C LEU A 21 22.90 4.27 -14.35
N ASP A 22 23.42 3.12 -14.76
CA ASP A 22 24.83 2.75 -14.56
C ASP A 22 25.76 3.65 -15.38
N ILE A 23 25.43 3.90 -16.66
CA ILE A 23 26.17 4.84 -17.52
C ILE A 23 26.14 6.25 -16.94
N ALA A 24 24.96 6.74 -16.50
CA ALA A 24 24.82 8.07 -15.92
C ALA A 24 25.69 8.25 -14.66
N ARG A 25 25.82 7.20 -13.85
CA ARG A 25 26.73 7.20 -12.68
C ARG A 25 28.20 7.20 -13.09
N GLU A 26 28.55 6.40 -14.09
CA GLU A 26 29.93 6.29 -14.58
C GLU A 26 30.44 7.61 -15.16
N ILE A 27 29.60 8.33 -15.91
CA ILE A 27 29.95 9.62 -16.52
C ILE A 27 29.70 10.82 -15.58
N GLY A 28 29.14 10.59 -14.39
CA GLY A 28 28.80 11.65 -13.43
C GLY A 28 27.59 12.51 -13.82
N ASP A 29 26.73 12.06 -14.72
CA ASP A 29 25.49 12.75 -15.08
C ASP A 29 24.41 12.54 -14.00
N ARG A 30 24.45 13.39 -12.98
CA ARG A 30 23.48 13.43 -11.88
C ARG A 30 22.03 13.63 -12.36
N ARG A 31 21.82 14.39 -13.44
CA ARG A 31 20.47 14.64 -13.98
C ARG A 31 19.94 13.39 -14.68
N GLY A 32 20.78 12.75 -15.49
CA GLY A 32 20.50 11.44 -16.10
C GLY A 32 20.24 10.37 -15.05
N GLU A 33 20.98 10.39 -13.93
CA GLU A 33 20.76 9.49 -12.80
C GLU A 33 19.34 9.67 -12.21
N ALA A 34 18.95 10.91 -11.88
CA ALA A 34 17.63 11.19 -11.32
C ALA A 34 16.47 10.83 -12.28
N ILE A 35 16.62 11.14 -13.57
CA ILE A 35 15.64 10.76 -14.61
C ILE A 35 15.54 9.23 -14.70
N SER A 36 16.66 8.54 -14.61
CA SER A 36 16.70 7.08 -14.70
C SER A 36 16.00 6.41 -13.52
N GLN A 37 16.28 6.90 -12.32
CA GLN A 37 15.59 6.51 -11.09
C GLN A 37 14.08 6.76 -11.18
N TRP A 38 13.67 7.90 -11.74
CA TRP A 38 12.26 8.22 -11.94
C TRP A 38 11.56 7.24 -12.91
N ASN A 39 12.20 6.90 -14.02
CA ASN A 39 11.63 5.96 -14.98
C ASN A 39 11.57 4.53 -14.43
N LEU A 40 12.53 4.12 -13.58
CA LEU A 40 12.45 2.87 -12.82
C LEU A 40 11.25 2.88 -11.88
N ASN A 41 11.03 3.99 -11.13
CA ASN A 41 9.85 4.14 -10.29
C ASN A 41 8.56 3.87 -11.08
N ASN A 42 8.38 4.53 -12.21
CA ASN A 42 7.19 4.35 -13.05
C ASN A 42 7.05 2.91 -13.54
N THR A 43 8.14 2.31 -14.01
CA THR A 43 8.10 0.92 -14.49
C THR A 43 7.76 -0.07 -13.38
N TYR A 44 8.32 0.09 -12.18
CA TYR A 44 7.99 -0.76 -11.03
C TYR A 44 6.56 -0.56 -10.53
N GLN A 45 6.04 0.68 -10.58
CA GLN A 45 4.65 0.96 -10.24
C GLN A 45 3.70 0.24 -11.20
N GLN A 46 3.95 0.28 -12.50
CA GLN A 46 3.13 -0.44 -13.49
C GLN A 46 3.22 -1.96 -13.35
N ARG A 47 4.34 -2.48 -12.83
CA ARG A 47 4.51 -3.91 -12.51
C ARG A 47 3.91 -4.31 -11.14
N GLY A 48 3.36 -3.37 -10.37
CA GLY A 48 2.83 -3.61 -9.02
C GLY A 48 3.90 -3.81 -7.93
N ARG A 49 5.16 -3.47 -8.21
CA ARG A 49 6.29 -3.58 -7.28
C ARG A 49 6.45 -2.28 -6.48
N LEU A 50 5.46 -1.96 -5.65
CA LEU A 50 5.34 -0.67 -4.96
C LEU A 50 6.56 -0.30 -4.10
N LYS A 51 7.13 -1.26 -3.34
CA LYS A 51 8.32 -1.01 -2.50
C LYS A 51 9.52 -0.54 -3.31
N LEU A 52 9.81 -1.23 -4.41
CA LEU A 52 10.89 -0.85 -5.33
C LEU A 52 10.59 0.49 -5.99
N ALA A 53 9.34 0.71 -6.38
CA ALA A 53 8.93 1.99 -6.93
C ALA A 53 9.24 3.13 -5.94
N VAL A 54 8.77 3.04 -4.70
CA VAL A 54 9.01 4.07 -3.66
C VAL A 54 10.51 4.29 -3.42
N HIS A 55 11.31 3.22 -3.38
CA HIS A 55 12.76 3.32 -3.26
C HIS A 55 13.40 4.14 -4.40
N HIS A 56 13.10 3.81 -5.66
CA HIS A 56 13.64 4.51 -6.82
C HIS A 56 13.15 5.98 -6.90
N ARG A 57 11.90 6.24 -6.49
CA ARG A 57 11.37 7.61 -6.40
C ARG A 57 12.13 8.45 -5.37
N HIS A 58 12.43 7.85 -4.22
CA HIS A 58 13.17 8.48 -3.17
C HIS A 58 14.59 8.85 -3.61
N GLN A 59 15.30 7.92 -4.25
CA GLN A 59 16.63 8.17 -4.82
C GLN A 59 16.60 9.30 -5.85
N ALA A 60 15.63 9.29 -6.77
CA ALA A 60 15.47 10.36 -7.76
C ALA A 60 15.27 11.74 -7.08
N TYR A 61 14.44 11.80 -6.05
CA TYR A 61 14.15 13.02 -5.31
C TYR A 61 15.39 13.55 -4.59
N ARG A 62 16.14 12.69 -3.90
CA ARG A 62 17.38 13.07 -3.21
C ARG A 62 18.40 13.66 -4.18
N ILE A 63 18.62 13.01 -5.32
CA ILE A 63 19.54 13.52 -6.34
C ILE A 63 19.07 14.89 -6.86
N TRP A 64 17.76 15.07 -7.08
CA TRP A 64 17.18 16.33 -7.51
C TRP A 64 17.38 17.48 -6.51
N GLN A 65 17.22 17.17 -5.22
CA GLN A 65 17.43 18.11 -4.12
C GLN A 65 18.91 18.47 -3.97
N ASP A 66 19.81 17.49 -4.02
CA ASP A 66 21.27 17.71 -3.96
C ASP A 66 21.75 18.63 -5.09
N MET A 67 21.15 18.51 -6.29
CA MET A 67 21.45 19.38 -7.43
C MET A 67 20.85 20.80 -7.28
N GLN A 68 20.11 21.07 -6.21
CA GLN A 68 19.40 22.33 -5.95
C GLN A 68 18.49 22.77 -7.12
N LEU A 69 17.99 21.79 -7.89
CA LEU A 69 17.12 22.07 -9.02
C LEU A 69 15.72 22.46 -8.52
N PRO A 70 15.00 23.33 -9.25
CA PRO A 70 13.63 23.67 -8.90
C PRO A 70 12.77 22.41 -8.81
N LEU A 71 12.19 22.17 -7.63
CA LEU A 71 11.25 21.06 -7.42
C LEU A 71 10.03 21.16 -8.35
N ALA A 72 9.69 22.36 -8.82
CA ALA A 72 8.65 22.59 -9.82
C ALA A 72 8.93 21.87 -11.15
N ALA A 73 10.19 21.82 -11.59
CA ALA A 73 10.61 21.18 -12.82
C ALA A 73 10.84 19.65 -12.67
N ALA A 74 10.75 19.14 -11.45
CA ALA A 74 10.94 17.72 -11.19
C ALA A 74 9.76 16.90 -11.71
N PRO A 75 10.00 15.74 -12.35
CA PRO A 75 8.95 14.90 -12.91
C PRO A 75 8.09 14.19 -11.83
N PHE A 76 8.29 14.52 -10.55
CA PHE A 76 7.60 13.92 -9.41
C PHE A 76 6.18 14.51 -9.21
N PRO A 77 5.21 13.71 -8.72
CA PRO A 77 3.87 14.18 -8.34
C PRO A 77 3.92 15.21 -7.20
N ALA A 78 2.99 16.17 -7.18
CA ALA A 78 2.95 17.21 -6.15
C ALA A 78 2.90 16.66 -4.71
N TRP A 79 2.11 15.60 -4.47
CA TRP A 79 2.01 14.99 -3.14
C TRP A 79 3.37 14.46 -2.64
N THR A 80 4.23 13.95 -3.53
CA THR A 80 5.55 13.42 -3.15
C THR A 80 6.49 14.54 -2.70
N LYS A 81 6.40 15.71 -3.34
CA LYS A 81 7.18 16.90 -3.00
C LYS A 81 6.79 17.39 -1.61
N ASN A 82 5.48 17.52 -1.36
CA ASN A 82 4.95 17.92 -0.06
C ASN A 82 5.33 16.92 1.04
N MET A 83 5.25 15.62 0.74
CA MET A 83 5.58 14.56 1.69
C MET A 83 7.05 14.59 2.08
N ALA A 84 7.96 14.72 1.11
CA ALA A 84 9.38 14.82 1.35
C ALA A 84 9.77 16.11 2.11
N GLN A 85 9.11 17.23 1.81
CA GLN A 85 9.29 18.48 2.55
C GLN A 85 8.85 18.37 4.03
N ASN A 86 7.77 17.64 4.31
CA ASN A 86 7.19 17.55 5.64
C ASN A 86 7.80 16.46 6.53
N LEU A 87 8.24 15.33 5.94
CA LEU A 87 8.63 14.13 6.70
C LEU A 87 10.16 13.87 6.66
N GLY A 88 10.92 14.68 5.91
CA GLY A 88 12.37 14.51 5.78
C GLY A 88 12.77 13.25 5.01
N ASP A 89 14.04 12.85 5.08
CA ASP A 89 14.64 11.77 4.27
C ASP A 89 13.99 10.38 4.49
N ASP A 90 13.24 10.18 5.58
CA ASP A 90 12.61 8.89 5.92
C ASP A 90 11.19 8.74 5.35
N TRP A 91 10.69 9.72 4.60
CA TRP A 91 9.31 9.73 4.07
C TRP A 91 8.98 8.45 3.29
N ALA A 92 9.96 7.88 2.59
CA ALA A 92 9.82 6.65 1.81
C ALA A 92 9.56 5.42 2.70
N GLU A 93 10.25 5.33 3.84
CA GLU A 93 10.04 4.25 4.81
C GLU A 93 8.69 4.40 5.53
N GLN A 94 8.32 5.63 5.89
CA GLN A 94 7.05 5.91 6.53
C GLN A 94 5.86 5.61 5.61
N LEU A 95 5.98 5.87 4.30
CA LEU A 95 4.96 5.49 3.33
C LEU A 95 4.78 3.97 3.27
N ILE A 96 5.89 3.22 3.19
CA ILE A 96 5.86 1.75 3.21
C ILE A 96 5.32 1.22 4.57
N ALA A 97 5.65 1.88 5.67
CA ALA A 97 5.16 1.54 7.00
C ALA A 97 3.65 1.79 7.13
N SER A 98 3.14 2.90 6.58
CA SER A 98 1.71 3.24 6.62
C SER A 98 0.85 2.21 5.88
N GLU A 99 1.32 1.68 4.73
CA GLU A 99 0.65 0.59 4.02
C GLU A 99 0.58 -0.69 4.87
N LYS A 100 1.66 -1.02 5.61
CA LYS A 100 1.66 -2.15 6.53
C LYS A 100 0.69 -1.92 7.70
N ILE A 101 0.71 -0.74 8.30
CA ILE A 101 -0.16 -0.39 9.44
C ILE A 101 -1.63 -0.49 9.02
N MET A 102 -1.99 0.03 7.84
CA MET A 102 -3.32 -0.14 7.26
C MET A 102 -3.71 -1.61 7.13
N ALA A 103 -2.82 -2.48 6.64
CA ALA A 103 -3.10 -3.92 6.56
C ALA A 103 -3.32 -4.54 7.94
N TRP A 104 -2.48 -4.24 8.93
CA TRP A 104 -2.61 -4.76 10.30
C TRP A 104 -3.88 -4.28 11.01
N LEU A 105 -4.34 -3.07 10.75
CA LEU A 105 -5.55 -2.51 11.36
C LEU A 105 -6.83 -2.94 10.64
N LEU A 106 -6.80 -3.03 9.31
CA LEU A 106 -7.99 -3.33 8.49
C LEU A 106 -8.28 -4.83 8.39
N LEU A 107 -7.26 -5.71 8.40
CA LEU A 107 -7.45 -7.16 8.30
C LEU A 107 -8.26 -7.75 9.47
N PRO A 108 -7.98 -7.43 10.75
CA PRO A 108 -8.78 -7.91 11.87
C PRO A 108 -10.22 -7.40 11.79
N LEU A 109 -10.40 -6.14 11.43
CA LEU A 109 -11.73 -5.53 11.24
C LEU A 109 -12.53 -6.24 10.16
N PHE A 110 -11.92 -6.51 9.01
CA PHE A 110 -12.52 -7.27 7.92
C PHE A 110 -12.88 -8.70 8.35
N TYR A 111 -11.97 -9.35 9.08
CA TYR A 111 -12.17 -10.70 9.60
C TYR A 111 -13.31 -10.78 10.62
N CYS A 112 -13.40 -9.80 11.54
CA CYS A 112 -14.49 -9.66 12.49
C CYS A 112 -15.85 -9.51 11.78
N VAL A 113 -15.94 -8.68 10.74
CA VAL A 113 -17.17 -8.51 9.95
C VAL A 113 -17.54 -9.81 9.24
N PHE A 114 -16.57 -10.54 8.70
CA PHE A 114 -16.80 -11.82 8.03
C PHE A 114 -17.33 -12.90 9.00
N ILE A 115 -16.72 -13.04 10.19
CA ILE A 115 -17.19 -13.94 11.25
C ILE A 115 -18.58 -13.54 11.72
N LEU A 116 -18.81 -12.25 12.01
CA LEU A 116 -20.10 -11.78 12.48
C LEU A 116 -21.21 -12.11 11.49
N ARG A 117 -20.97 -11.90 10.19
CA ARG A 117 -21.91 -12.25 9.11
C ARG A 117 -22.21 -13.74 9.06
N THR A 118 -21.19 -14.60 9.17
CA THR A 118 -21.38 -16.05 9.13
C THR A 118 -22.13 -16.54 10.36
N VAL A 119 -21.78 -16.07 11.55
CA VAL A 119 -22.48 -16.37 12.81
C VAL A 119 -23.95 -15.92 12.73
N LEU A 120 -24.23 -14.68 12.30
CA LEU A 120 -25.61 -14.21 12.10
C LEU A 120 -26.39 -15.08 11.12
N SER A 121 -25.75 -15.50 10.01
CA SER A 121 -26.39 -16.37 9.00
C SER A 121 -26.73 -17.76 9.55
N SER A 122 -25.93 -18.28 10.47
CA SER A 122 -26.17 -19.57 11.12
C SER A 122 -27.25 -19.45 12.19
N LEU A 123 -27.22 -18.38 12.99
CA LEU A 123 -28.24 -18.09 14.01
C LEU A 123 -29.63 -17.88 13.39
N THR A 124 -29.71 -17.15 12.27
CA THR A 124 -30.98 -16.95 11.54
C THR A 124 -31.51 -18.24 10.93
N ARG A 125 -30.64 -19.16 10.47
CA ARG A 125 -31.05 -20.51 10.04
C ARG A 125 -31.59 -21.35 11.20
N LEU A 126 -30.93 -21.31 12.36
CA LEU A 126 -31.39 -21.99 13.58
C LEU A 126 -32.73 -21.44 14.08
N GLN A 127 -32.90 -20.12 14.10
CA GLN A 127 -34.15 -19.46 14.47
C GLN A 127 -35.31 -19.93 13.59
N LYS A 128 -35.10 -20.00 12.27
CA LYS A 128 -36.10 -20.52 11.33
C LYS A 128 -36.40 -22.01 11.54
N GLY A 129 -35.38 -22.83 11.78
CA GLY A 129 -35.54 -24.27 12.06
C GLY A 129 -36.32 -24.57 13.34
N LEU A 130 -36.12 -23.75 14.38
CA LEU A 130 -36.82 -23.85 15.67
C LEU A 130 -38.23 -23.24 15.65
N LYS A 131 -38.64 -22.60 14.53
CA LYS A 131 -39.93 -21.88 14.39
C LYS A 131 -40.17 -20.84 15.50
N LEU A 132 -39.11 -20.28 16.06
CA LEU A 132 -39.21 -19.28 17.13
C LEU A 132 -39.51 -17.90 16.55
N HIS A 133 -40.32 -17.11 17.25
CA HIS A 133 -40.51 -15.70 16.90
C HIS A 133 -39.17 -14.94 17.01
N PRO A 134 -38.80 -14.05 16.06
CA PRO A 134 -37.49 -13.41 16.03
C PRO A 134 -37.10 -12.71 17.34
N LEU A 135 -38.03 -11.95 17.94
CA LEU A 135 -37.78 -11.25 19.20
C LEU A 135 -37.51 -12.20 20.38
N ALA A 136 -38.24 -13.33 20.44
CA ALA A 136 -38.06 -14.31 21.49
C ALA A 136 -36.72 -15.05 21.37
N PHE A 137 -36.32 -15.37 20.14
CA PHE A 137 -35.04 -16.02 19.86
C PHE A 137 -33.84 -15.17 20.34
N TRP A 138 -33.81 -13.89 19.98
CA TRP A 138 -32.72 -12.99 20.39
C TRP A 138 -32.70 -12.71 21.89
N PHE A 139 -33.87 -12.65 22.54
CA PHE A 139 -33.97 -12.53 24.00
C PHE A 139 -33.38 -13.75 24.71
N ILE A 140 -33.76 -14.96 24.31
CA ILE A 140 -33.25 -16.22 24.89
C ILE A 140 -31.74 -16.34 24.67
N LEU A 141 -31.27 -16.06 23.46
CA LEU A 141 -29.85 -16.08 23.12
C LEU A 141 -29.06 -15.10 24.00
N GLY A 142 -29.60 -13.90 24.22
CA GLY A 142 -29.02 -12.88 25.10
C GLY A 142 -28.89 -13.35 26.55
N VAL A 143 -29.97 -13.90 27.12
CA VAL A 143 -29.95 -14.45 28.49
C VAL A 143 -28.95 -15.60 28.63
N ALA A 144 -28.92 -16.53 27.66
CA ALA A 144 -27.99 -17.64 27.64
C ALA A 144 -26.51 -17.19 27.60
N LEU A 145 -26.21 -16.15 26.81
CA LEU A 145 -24.88 -15.54 26.75
C LEU A 145 -24.45 -14.92 28.08
N VAL A 146 -25.33 -14.18 28.75
CA VAL A 146 -25.03 -13.58 30.07
C VAL A 146 -24.71 -14.65 31.11
N LEU A 147 -25.52 -15.72 31.14
CA LEU A 147 -25.31 -16.84 32.07
C LEU A 147 -24.00 -17.59 31.78
N LEU A 148 -23.68 -17.83 30.52
CA LEU A 148 -22.43 -18.47 30.11
C LEU A 148 -21.20 -17.65 30.55
N VAL A 149 -21.23 -16.33 30.35
CA VAL A 149 -20.14 -15.43 30.75
C VAL A 149 -19.99 -15.37 32.27
N ALA A 150 -21.09 -15.41 33.02
CA ALA A 150 -21.06 -15.46 34.48
C ALA A 150 -20.47 -16.77 35.02
N TRP A 151 -20.67 -17.90 34.32
CA TRP A 151 -20.13 -19.21 34.69
C TRP A 151 -18.64 -19.39 34.38
N LEU A 152 -18.13 -18.71 33.34
CA LEU A 152 -16.71 -18.75 32.95
C LEU A 152 -15.80 -17.88 33.83
N ARG A 153 -16.37 -17.04 34.70
CA ARG A 153 -15.65 -16.21 35.68
C ARG A 153 -15.58 -16.90 37.03
#